data_AF-A0A539E788-F1
#
_entry.id   AF-A0A539E788-F1
#
_cell.length_a   1.000
_cell.length_b   1.000
_cell.length_c   1.000
_cell.angle_alpha   90.00
_cell.angle_beta   90.00
_cell.angle_gamma   90.00
#
_symmetry.space_group_name_H-M   'P 1'
#
loop_
_entity.id
_entity.type
_entity.pdbx_description
1 polymer ?
#
loop_
_entity_poly.entity_id
_entity_poly.type
_entity_poly.pdbx_seq_one_letter_code
_entity_poly.pdbx_strand_id
1 'polypeptide(L)'
;YLCEYHASDLWPDLERLAPPLLLLQPAFTAAARADSTRNYLQAFFEEPWRGRLDDRPKTANVLLQDAGILVVEDQAVAVDERLAGFLSRISR
;
A
#
# COMPACT_ATOMS: atom_id res chain seq x y z
N TYR A 1 10.38 4.82 0.77
CA TYR A 1 9.73 5.86 -0.03
C TYR A 1 8.26 5.84 0.36
N LEU A 2 7.77 6.91 0.99
CA LEU A 2 6.35 7.08 1.25
C LEU A 2 5.76 7.74 0.00
N CYS A 3 5.04 6.98 -0.82
CA CYS A 3 4.33 7.56 -1.96
C CYS A 3 2.92 7.89 -1.48
N GLU A 4 2.75 9.09 -0.92
CA GLU A 4 1.42 9.62 -0.64
C GLU A 4 0.75 9.90 -1.99
N TYR A 5 -0.36 9.20 -2.23
CA TYR A 5 -1.13 9.29 -3.46
C TYR A 5 -1.69 10.70 -3.61
N HIS A 6 -1.01 11.56 -4.36
CA HIS A 6 -1.58 12.73 -5.03
C HIS A 6 -0.58 13.49 -5.91
N ALA A 7 0.73 13.17 -5.90
CA ALA A 7 1.72 14.02 -6.54
C ALA A 7 2.17 13.60 -7.96
N SER A 8 2.17 12.32 -8.34
CA SER A 8 2.49 11.82 -9.70
C SER A 8 2.24 10.31 -9.77
N ASP A 9 1.84 9.78 -10.94
CA ASP A 9 1.89 8.33 -11.18
C ASP A 9 3.36 7.90 -11.32
N LEU A 10 3.92 7.34 -10.25
CA LEU A 10 5.29 6.83 -10.20
C LEU A 10 5.38 5.32 -10.49
N TRP A 11 4.29 4.66 -10.90
CA TRP A 11 4.29 3.21 -11.14
C TRP A 11 5.37 2.75 -12.13
N PRO A 12 5.59 3.41 -13.27
CA PRO A 12 6.65 3.02 -14.20
C PRO A 12 8.05 3.11 -13.60
N ASP A 13 8.27 4.02 -12.66
CA ASP A 13 9.56 4.17 -11.96
C ASP A 13 9.73 3.09 -10.89
N LEU A 14 8.66 2.77 -10.15
CA LEU A 14 8.67 1.73 -9.12
C LEU A 14 9.00 0.35 -9.70
N GLU A 15 8.50 0.03 -10.89
CA GLU A 15 8.83 -1.20 -11.62
C GLU A 15 10.33 -1.33 -11.91
N ARG A 16 11.01 -0.21 -12.18
CA ARG A 16 12.44 -0.16 -12.53
C ARG A 16 13.39 -0.09 -11.34
N LEU A 17 12.88 0.07 -10.12
CA LEU A 17 13.75 0.15 -8.94
C LEU A 17 14.58 -1.13 -8.80
N ALA A 18 15.89 -0.98 -8.55
CA ALA A 18 16.77 -2.09 -8.21
C ALA A 18 16.63 -2.63 -6.76
N PRO A 19 16.43 -1.79 -5.72
CA PRO A 19 16.37 -2.28 -4.34
C PRO A 19 15.10 -3.10 -4.06
N PRO A 20 15.11 -3.96 -3.02
CA PRO A 20 13.90 -4.59 -2.52
C PRO A 20 12.84 -3.54 -2.13
N LEU A 21 11.57 -3.86 -2.34
CA LEU A 21 10.45 -2.96 -2.00
C LEU A 21 9.51 -3.61 -1.01
N LEU A 22 9.02 -2.82 -0.06
CA LEU A 22 7.86 -3.13 0.75
C LEU A 22 6.71 -2.26 0.24
N LEU A 23 5.64 -2.89 -0.23
CA LEU A 23 4.44 -2.20 -0.68
C LEU A 23 3.32 -2.48 0.32
N LEU A 24 2.91 -1.46 1.06
CA LEU A 24 1.76 -1.52 1.97
C LEU A 24 0.54 -0.99 1.24
N GLN A 25 -0.47 -1.82 1.05
CA GLN A 25 -1.67 -1.48 0.28
C GLN A 25 -2.90 -1.57 1.18
N PRO A 26 -3.78 -0.57 1.19
CA PRO A 26 -5.05 -0.70 1.87
C PRO A 26 -5.96 -1.70 1.14
N ALA A 27 -6.79 -2.38 1.91
CA ALA A 27 -7.95 -3.12 1.44
C ALA A 27 -9.20 -2.48 2.04
N PHE A 28 -10.03 -1.87 1.20
CA PHE A 28 -11.21 -1.17 1.70
C PHE A 28 -12.32 -2.15 2.05
N THR A 29 -12.86 -2.00 3.26
CA THR A 29 -13.96 -2.83 3.77
C THR A 29 -15.26 -2.56 3.01
N ALA A 30 -16.19 -3.52 3.06
CA ALA A 30 -17.54 -3.31 2.54
C ALA A 30 -18.24 -2.11 3.21
N ALA A 31 -17.98 -1.89 4.50
CA ALA A 31 -18.52 -0.74 5.24
C ALA A 31 -17.93 0.59 4.74
N ALA A 32 -16.61 0.65 4.51
CA ALA A 32 -15.95 1.84 3.97
C ALA A 32 -16.49 2.19 2.57
N ARG A 33 -16.75 1.18 1.74
CA ARG A 33 -17.33 1.34 0.40
C ARG A 33 -18.80 1.79 0.41
N ALA A 34 -19.54 1.49 1.48
CA ALA A 34 -20.94 1.86 1.65
C ALA A 34 -21.13 3.24 2.33
N ASP A 35 -20.08 3.81 2.92
CA ASP A 35 -20.13 5.09 3.64
C ASP A 35 -20.16 6.27 2.65
N SER A 36 -21.36 6.80 2.42
CA SER A 36 -21.58 7.93 1.52
C SER A 36 -20.95 9.25 1.98
N THR A 37 -20.58 9.37 3.26
CA THR A 37 -19.83 10.54 3.76
C THR A 37 -18.40 10.57 3.25
N ARG A 38 -17.91 9.43 2.73
CA ARG A 38 -16.56 9.23 2.18
C ARG A 38 -16.55 9.14 0.65
N ASN A 39 -17.57 9.64 -0.04
CA ASN A 39 -17.63 9.61 -1.52
C ASN A 39 -16.41 10.27 -2.20
N TYR A 40 -15.72 11.19 -1.53
CA TYR A 40 -14.45 11.75 -2.03
C TYR A 40 -13.34 10.70 -2.20
N LEU A 41 -13.46 9.53 -1.55
CA LEU A 41 -12.54 8.40 -1.70
C LEU A 41 -12.93 7.43 -2.82
N GLN A 42 -14.00 7.69 -3.58
CA GLN A 42 -14.57 6.71 -4.50
C GLN A 42 -13.58 6.19 -5.56
N ALA A 43 -12.74 7.07 -6.12
CA ALA A 43 -11.70 6.68 -7.07
C ALA A 43 -10.62 5.75 -6.45
N PHE A 44 -10.44 5.79 -5.13
CA PHE A 44 -9.52 4.92 -4.41
C PHE A 44 -10.13 3.53 -4.16
N PHE A 45 -11.46 3.43 -4.02
CA PHE A 45 -12.14 2.14 -3.84
C PHE A 45 -12.03 1.21 -5.06
N GLU A 46 -11.72 1.74 -6.24
CA GLU A 46 -11.38 0.92 -7.42
C GLU A 46 -10.03 0.21 -7.26
N GLU A 47 -9.24 0.57 -6.25
CA GLU A 47 -7.93 0.00 -5.92
C GLU A 47 -7.02 -0.15 -7.16
N PRO A 48 -6.83 0.91 -7.98
CA PRO A 48 -6.12 0.82 -9.28
C PRO A 48 -4.65 0.40 -9.17
N TRP A 49 -4.11 0.36 -7.96
CA TRP A 49 -2.77 -0.10 -7.60
C TRP A 49 -2.66 -1.60 -7.33
N ARG A 50 -3.79 -2.28 -7.07
CA ARG A 50 -3.78 -3.68 -6.67
C ARG A 50 -3.17 -4.52 -7.79
N GLY A 51 -2.22 -5.38 -7.42
CA GLY A 51 -1.55 -6.29 -8.34
C GLY A 51 -0.46 -5.68 -9.22
N ARG A 52 -0.26 -4.34 -9.23
CA ARG A 52 0.67 -3.70 -10.18
C ARG A 52 2.14 -4.16 -10.05
N LEU A 53 2.58 -4.56 -8.86
CA LEU A 53 3.96 -5.00 -8.60
C LEU A 53 4.03 -6.47 -8.17
N ASP A 54 3.00 -7.27 -8.43
CA ASP A 54 2.98 -8.69 -8.02
C ASP A 54 4.07 -9.51 -8.72
N ASP A 55 4.35 -9.19 -9.99
CA ASP A 55 5.39 -9.87 -10.77
C ASP A 55 6.80 -9.31 -10.54
N ARG A 56 6.94 -8.20 -9.80
CA ARG A 56 8.24 -7.55 -9.58
C ARG A 56 9.06 -8.34 -8.55
N PRO A 57 10.24 -8.88 -8.91
CA PRO A 57 11.08 -9.61 -7.97
C PRO A 57 11.49 -8.75 -6.76
N LYS A 58 11.68 -9.40 -5.60
CA LYS A 58 12.09 -8.74 -4.34
C LYS A 58 11.10 -7.65 -3.86
N THR A 59 9.82 -7.81 -4.20
CA THR A 59 8.73 -6.99 -3.65
C THR A 59 7.97 -7.78 -2.59
N ALA A 60 7.80 -7.21 -1.41
CA ALA A 60 6.90 -7.70 -0.39
C ALA A 60 5.59 -6.91 -0.50
N ASN A 61 4.59 -7.48 -1.18
CA ASN A 61 3.25 -6.91 -1.24
C ASN A 61 2.47 -7.31 0.01
N VAL A 62 2.05 -6.31 0.79
CA VAL A 62 1.27 -6.51 2.01
C VAL A 62 -0.05 -5.80 1.85
N LEU A 63 -1.12 -6.59 1.90
CA LEU A 63 -2.47 -6.07 1.95
C LEU A 63 -2.91 -5.90 3.41
N LEU A 64 -3.27 -4.68 3.79
CA LEU A 64 -3.77 -4.33 5.11
C LEU A 64 -5.31 -4.29 5.05
N GLN A 65 -5.93 -5.33 5.57
CA GLN A 65 -7.40 -5.43 5.66
C GLN A 65 -7.91 -4.36 6.61
N ASP A 66 -9.01 -3.70 6.26
CA ASP A 66 -9.63 -2.66 7.09
C ASP A 66 -8.78 -1.40 7.29
N ALA A 67 -7.76 -1.17 6.44
CA ALA A 67 -7.04 0.10 6.39
C ALA A 67 -7.70 1.05 5.38
N GLY A 68 -7.76 2.33 5.73
CA GLY A 68 -8.13 3.41 4.82
C GLY A 68 -6.94 3.91 4.02
N ILE A 69 -7.09 5.08 3.39
CA ILE A 69 -6.06 5.66 2.53
C ILE A 69 -4.78 6.03 3.31
N LEU A 70 -4.88 6.26 4.62
CA LEU A 70 -3.78 6.60 5.50
C LEU A 70 -3.36 5.37 6.31
N VAL A 71 -2.86 4.33 5.62
CA VAL A 71 -2.54 3.02 6.22
C VAL A 71 -1.66 3.07 7.48
N VAL A 72 -0.75 4.04 7.56
CA VAL A 72 0.13 4.24 8.72
C VAL A 72 -0.66 4.77 9.92
N GLU A 73 -1.60 5.68 9.69
CA GLU A 73 -2.47 6.22 10.74
C GLU A 73 -3.50 5.18 11.18
N ASP A 74 -4.09 4.48 10.21
CA ASP A 74 -5.15 3.51 10.46
C ASP A 74 -4.62 2.27 11.19
N GLN A 75 -3.40 1.82 10.90
CA GLN A 75 -2.84 0.56 11.42
C GLN A 75 -1.35 0.63 11.76
N ALA A 76 -0.95 1.64 12.54
CA ALA A 76 0.45 1.89 12.91
C ALA A 76 1.20 0.63 13.41
N VAL A 77 0.60 -0.14 14.33
CA VAL A 77 1.24 -1.35 14.89
C VAL A 77 1.50 -2.40 13.80
N ALA A 78 0.50 -2.66 12.95
CA ALA A 78 0.66 -3.64 11.88
C ALA A 78 1.70 -3.16 10.85
N VAL A 79 1.74 -1.87 10.54
CA VAL A 79 2.76 -1.28 9.66
C VAL A 79 4.17 -1.48 10.25
N ASP A 80 4.36 -1.18 11.53
CA ASP A 80 5.66 -1.32 12.21
C ASP A 80 6.16 -2.77 12.19
N GLU A 81 5.28 -3.74 12.47
CA GLU A 81 5.62 -5.16 12.42
C GLU A 81 6.07 -5.60 11.01
N ARG A 82 5.37 -5.12 9.97
CA ARG A 82 5.71 -5.44 8.57
C ARG A 82 7.01 -4.78 8.14
N LEU A 83 7.25 -3.56 8.59
CA LEU A 83 8.49 -2.83 8.34
C LEU A 83 9.67 -3.54 9.02
N ALA A 84 9.56 -3.87 10.31
CA ALA A 84 10.60 -4.61 11.04
C ALA A 84 10.90 -5.96 10.39
N GLY A 85 9.85 -6.70 9.99
CA GLY A 85 9.98 -7.96 9.26
C GLY A 85 10.70 -7.81 7.93
N PHE A 86 10.37 -6.78 7.15
CA PHE A 86 11.04 -6.48 5.89
C PHE A 86 12.51 -6.09 6.07
N LEU A 87 12.81 -5.19 7.01
CA LEU A 87 14.18 -4.75 7.32
C LEU A 87 15.06 -5.94 7.72
N SER A 88 14.55 -6.83 8.58
CA SER A 88 15.29 -8.03 9.00
C SER A 88 15.67 -8.96 7.84
N ARG A 89 14.88 -8.99 6.77
CA ARG A 89 15.10 -9.83 5.58
C ARG A 89 16.13 -9.25 4.63
N ILE A 90 16.18 -7.93 4.50
CA ILE A 90 17.09 -7.24 3.57
C ILE A 90 18.45 -6.93 4.19
N SER A 91 18.57 -6.94 5.53
CA SER A 91 19.84 -6.75 6.24
C SER A 91 20.67 -8.03 6.38
N ARG A 92 20.19 -9.16 5.88
CA ARG A 92 20.94 -10.42 5.74
C ARG A 92 21.47 -10.57 4.32
#